data_AF-A0A9E5NDM5-F1
#
_entry.id   AF-A0A9E5NDM5-F1
#
_cell.length_a   1.000
_cell.length_b   1.000
_cell.length_c   1.000
_cell.angle_alpha   90.00
_cell.angle_beta   90.00
_cell.angle_gamma   90.00
#
_symmetry.space_group_name_H-M   'P 1'
#
loop_
_entity.id
_entity.type
_entity.pdbx_description
1 polymer ?
#
loop_
_entity_poly.entity_id
_entity_poly.type
_entity_poly.pdbx_seq_one_letter_code
_entity_poly.pdbx_strand_id
1 'polypeptide(L)' 'VVAGSFYPGRREDLLKEIERCFKHPLGPGSLPSEEKRTESRVVALISPHAGYVYSGPVA' A
#
# COMPACT_ATOMS: atom_id res chain seq x y z
N VAL A 1 -17.47 -5.49 4.62
CA VAL A 1 -17.30 -6.76 5.36
C VAL A 1 -15.97 -7.45 5.00
N VAL A 2 -14.84 -6.73 4.85
CA VAL A 2 -13.53 -7.34 4.51
C VAL A 2 -12.38 -6.91 5.42
N ALA A 3 -12.57 -5.84 6.18
CA ALA A 3 -11.64 -5.41 7.22
C ALA A 3 -11.56 -6.49 8.32
N GLY A 4 -10.34 -6.83 8.74
CA GLY A 4 -10.07 -7.98 9.62
C GLY A 4 -9.91 -9.32 8.89
N SER A 5 -10.08 -9.35 7.56
CA SER A 5 -9.86 -10.57 6.76
C SER A 5 -8.87 -10.31 5.61
N PHE A 6 -9.13 -9.33 4.75
CA PHE A 6 -8.26 -8.99 3.61
C PHE A 6 -7.13 -8.04 4.00
N TYR A 7 -7.37 -7.21 5.01
CA TYR A 7 -6.43 -6.25 5.58
C TYR A 7 -6.79 -6.03 7.06
N PRO A 8 -5.88 -5.47 7.88
CA PRO A 8 -6.13 -5.28 9.31
C PRO A 8 -7.39 -4.45 9.60
N GLY A 9 -8.20 -4.90 10.56
CA GLY A 9 -9.46 -4.23 10.91
C GLY A 9 -9.31 -2.98 11.79
N ARG A 10 -8.12 -2.80 12.40
CA ARG A 10 -7.79 -1.64 13.23
C ARG A 10 -6.90 -0.69 12.46
N ARG A 11 -7.10 0.61 12.67
CA ARG A 11 -6.40 1.67 11.96
C ARG A 11 -4.88 1.60 12.15
N GLU A 12 -4.45 1.38 13.38
CA GLU A 12 -3.03 1.40 13.76
C GLU A 12 -2.29 0.25 13.08
N ASP A 13 -2.93 -0.92 13.01
CA ASP A 13 -2.39 -2.11 12.36
C ASP A 13 -2.41 -1.97 10.84
N LEU A 14 -3.45 -1.34 10.28
CA LEU A 14 -3.54 -1.05 8.85
C LEU A 14 -2.43 -0.11 8.38
N LEU A 15 -2.15 0.96 9.15
CA LEU A 15 -1.07 1.89 8.83
C LEU A 15 0.29 1.19 8.82
N LYS A 16 0.56 0.35 9.82
CA LYS A 16 1.79 -0.45 9.87
C LYS A 16 1.90 -1.42 8.69
N GLU A 17 0.79 -2.04 8.30
CA GLU A 17 0.75 -2.94 7.14
C GLU A 17 1.03 -2.19 5.84
N ILE A 18 0.46 -1.00 5.65
CA ILE A 18 0.75 -0.14 4.50
C ILE A 18 2.24 0.24 4.47
N GLU A 19 2.80 0.71 5.59
CA GLU A 19 4.24 1.01 5.66
C GLU A 19 5.10 -0.21 5.35
N ARG A 20 4.69 -1.40 5.79
CA ARG A 20 5.37 -2.66 5.47
C ARG A 20 5.32 -2.94 3.98
N CYS A 21 4.19 -2.72 3.31
CA CYS A 21 4.06 -2.85 1.86
C CYS A 21 5.03 -1.91 1.12
N PHE A 22 5.12 -0.65 1.56
CA PHE A 22 6.08 0.31 0.99
C PHE A 22 7.53 -0.11 1.16
N LYS A 23 7.90 -0.64 2.33
CA LYS A 23 9.27 -1.07 2.66
C LYS A 23 9.61 -2.47 2.15
N HIS A 24 8.64 -3.22 1.62
CA HIS A 24 8.83 -4.58 1.16
C HIS A 24 9.75 -4.61 -0.09
N PRO A 25 10.60 -5.63 -0.28
CA PRO A 25 11.47 -5.73 -1.46
C PRO A 25 10.75 -5.74 -2.81
N LEU A 26 9.48 -6.17 -2.83
CA LEU A 26 8.61 -6.15 -4.02
C LEU A 26 7.81 -4.84 -4.18
N GLY A 27 7.86 -3.97 -3.18
CA GLY A 27 7.25 -2.65 -3.25
C GLY A 27 8.27 -1.56 -3.53
N PRO A 28 7.93 -0.29 -3.30
CA PRO A 28 8.83 0.85 -3.53
C PRO A 28 10.15 0.84 -2.74
N GLY A 29 10.28 -0.01 -1.72
CA GLY A 29 11.45 -0.12 -0.83
C GLY A 29 11.62 1.04 0.17
N SER A 30 10.79 2.08 0.09
CA SER A 30 10.89 3.28 0.93
C SER A 30 9.55 4.01 1.02
N LEU A 31 9.39 4.86 2.04
CA LEU A 31 8.23 5.72 2.17
C LEU A 31 8.33 6.90 1.18
N PRO A 32 7.19 7.38 0.64
CA PRO A 32 7.20 8.54 -0.25
C PRO A 32 7.71 9.79 0.50
N SER A 33 8.62 10.54 -0.12
CA SER A 33 9.08 11.84 0.39
C SER A 33 8.14 12.96 -0.09
N GLU A 34 8.01 14.02 0.71
CA GLU A 34 7.14 15.16 0.38
C GLU A 34 7.58 15.88 -0.91
N GLU A 35 8.88 15.90 -1.20
CA GLU A 35 9.47 16.46 -2.42
C GLU A 35 9.12 15.69 -3.70
N LYS A 36 8.75 14.40 -3.60
CA LYS A 36 8.33 13.57 -4.74
C LYS A 36 6.85 13.72 -5.09
N ARG A 37 6.12 14.66 -4.48
CA ARG A 37 4.82 15.09 -4.99
C ARG A 37 5.00 15.92 -6.26
N THR A 38 5.59 15.35 -7.29
CA THR A 38 5.41 15.90 -8.63
C THR A 38 3.92 15.82 -8.94
N GLU A 39 3.31 16.94 -9.32
CA GLU A 39 1.94 17.03 -9.84
C GLU A 39 1.77 16.31 -11.20
N SER A 40 2.49 15.21 -11.41
CA SER A 40 2.25 14.27 -12.48
C SER A 40 0.82 13.76 -12.35
N ARG A 41 -0.04 14.26 -13.23
CA ARG A 41 -1.45 13.89 -13.30
C ARG A 41 -1.54 12.41 -13.64
N VAL A 42 -1.84 11.57 -12.65
CA VAL A 42 -2.12 10.15 -12.85
C VAL A 42 -3.43 10.03 -13.64
N VAL A 43 -3.34 9.54 -14.88
CA VAL A 43 -4.50 9.41 -15.79
C VAL A 43 -5.27 8.11 -15.52
N ALA A 44 -4.57 7.03 -15.16
CA ALA A 44 -5.15 5.73 -14.80
C ALA A 44 -4.16 4.88 -13.97
N LEU A 45 -4.69 3.86 -13.28
CA LEU A 45 -3.95 2.88 -12.48
C LEU A 45 -4.58 1.49 -12.63
N ILE A 46 -3.78 0.44 -12.49
CA ILE A 46 -4.23 -0.95 -12.36
C ILE A 46 -3.56 -1.50 -11.09
N SER A 47 -4.35 -2.05 -10.18
CA SER A 47 -3.86 -2.55 -8.89
C SER A 47 -4.57 -3.86 -8.53
N PRO A 48 -3.85 -4.86 -7.98
CA PRO A 48 -4.45 -6.11 -7.53
C PRO A 48 -5.40 -5.91 -6.34
N HIS A 49 -6.40 -6.76 -6.21
CA HIS A 49 -7.41 -6.67 -5.15
C HIS A 49 -7.35 -7.82 -4.12
N ALA A 50 -6.25 -8.58 -4.10
CA ALA A 50 -6.06 -9.63 -3.10
C ALA A 50 -5.75 -9.03 -1.73
N GLY A 51 -5.74 -9.86 -0.69
CA GLY A 51 -5.38 -9.42 0.66
C GLY A 51 -3.97 -8.82 0.71
N TYR A 52 -3.74 -7.86 1.61
CA TYR A 52 -2.49 -7.07 1.66
C TYR A 52 -1.25 -7.95 1.86
N VAL A 53 -1.40 -9.07 2.57
CA VAL A 53 -0.33 -10.08 2.75
C VAL A 53 0.18 -10.65 1.42
N TYR A 54 -0.68 -10.73 0.40
CA TYR A 54 -0.35 -11.33 -0.89
C TYR A 54 0.02 -10.29 -1.94
N SER A 55 -0.76 -9.20 -2.04
CA SER A 55 -0.62 -8.24 -3.12
C SER A 55 -0.35 -6.81 -2.66
N GLY A 56 -0.30 -6.55 -1.36
CA GLY A 56 -0.10 -5.22 -0.80
C GLY A 56 1.21 -4.56 -1.28
N PRO A 57 2.36 -5.25 -1.29
CA PRO A 57 3.61 -4.67 -1.81
C PRO A 57 3.57 -4.25 -3.29
N VAL A 58 2.74 -4.89 -4.11
CA VAL A 58 2.70 -4.68 -5.58
C VAL A 58 1.65 -3.62 -5.96
N ALA A 59 0.72 -3.32 -5.04
CA ALA A 59 -0.44 -2.46 -5.26
C ALA A 59 -0.07 -0.98 -5.40
#